data_AF-F3NNT3-F1
#
_entry.id   AF-F3NNT3-F1
#
_cell.length_a   1.000
_cell.length_b   1.000
_cell.length_c   1.000
_cell.angle_alpha   90.00
_cell.angle_beta   90.00
_cell.angle_gamma   90.00
#
_symmetry.space_group_name_H-M   'P 1'
#
loop_
_entity.id
_entity.type
_entity.pdbx_description
1 polymer ?
#
loop_
_entity_poly.entity_id
_entity_poly.type
_entity_poly.pdbx_seq_one_letter_code
_entity_poly.pdbx_strand_id
1 'polypeptide(L)'
;MHMTAQTSAIRRLRSATRDTLAAAGRTVTERYGRKRRRAALVEQHRLHFDLLCKAMDDPALAAVLDTYDDEVPAERQRQYLFANALYVNALYFHRIGALSLAELYGHVRMMCRNAVFREYWQATRRHRDSLPAWSEEARIGRMMDALVRDMDALVAEQEDGEHEEWWVVGEPPSE
;
A
#
# COMPACT_ATOMS: atom_id res chain seq x y z
N MET A 1 47.72 9.99 -46.02
CA MET A 1 47.13 10.31 -44.70
C MET A 1 45.60 10.07 -44.62
N HIS A 2 45.03 9.16 -45.43
CA HIS A 2 43.57 8.92 -45.51
C HIS A 2 43.05 7.65 -44.80
N MET A 3 43.92 6.71 -44.42
CA MET A 3 43.49 5.42 -43.81
C MET A 3 43.17 5.49 -42.29
N THR A 4 43.65 6.51 -41.58
CA THR A 4 43.45 6.65 -40.13
C THR A 4 42.05 7.17 -39.75
N ALA A 5 41.43 8.00 -40.60
CA ALA A 5 40.09 8.52 -40.37
C ALA A 5 38.99 7.46 -40.54
N GLN A 6 39.15 6.57 -41.53
CA GLN A 6 38.15 5.53 -41.86
C GLN A 6 38.06 4.45 -40.78
N THR A 7 39.20 4.10 -40.17
CA THR A 7 39.28 3.12 -39.08
C THR A 7 38.64 3.64 -37.77
N SER A 8 38.72 4.96 -37.53
CA SER A 8 38.09 5.63 -36.38
C SER A 8 36.55 5.67 -36.51
N ALA A 9 36.03 5.93 -37.71
CA ALA A 9 34.58 5.97 -37.96
C ALA A 9 33.92 4.60 -37.75
N ILE A 10 34.55 3.51 -38.25
CA ILE A 10 34.05 2.14 -38.07
C ILE A 10 34.09 1.72 -36.58
N ARG A 11 35.10 2.17 -35.82
CA ARG A 11 35.21 1.88 -34.39
C ARG A 11 34.14 2.60 -33.56
N ARG A 12 33.82 3.85 -33.89
CA ARG A 12 32.75 4.64 -33.24
C ARG A 12 31.36 4.09 -33.53
N LEU A 13 31.11 3.62 -34.75
CA LEU A 13 29.83 2.98 -35.09
C LEU A 13 29.64 1.65 -34.34
N ARG A 14 30.72 0.88 -34.18
CA ARG A 14 30.74 -0.36 -33.38
C ARG A 14 30.59 -0.13 -31.88
N SER A 15 31.11 0.98 -31.33
CA SER A 15 30.90 1.32 -29.92
C SER A 15 29.49 1.81 -29.66
N ALA A 16 28.96 2.70 -30.50
CA ALA A 16 27.58 3.21 -30.37
C ALA A 16 26.54 2.07 -30.44
N THR A 17 26.69 1.13 -31.37
CA THR A 17 25.81 -0.05 -31.46
C THR A 17 25.90 -0.98 -30.24
N ARG A 18 27.10 -1.17 -29.66
CA ARG A 18 27.25 -1.90 -28.39
C ARG A 18 26.60 -1.18 -27.22
N ASP A 19 26.74 0.13 -27.13
CA ASP A 19 26.17 0.93 -26.04
C ASP A 19 24.64 0.90 -26.09
N THR A 20 24.05 0.98 -27.28
CA THR A 20 22.60 0.83 -27.48
C THR A 20 22.12 -0.57 -27.11
N LEU A 21 22.83 -1.63 -27.52
CA LEU A 21 22.47 -3.00 -27.16
C LEU A 21 22.61 -3.26 -25.65
N ALA A 22 23.64 -2.71 -25.01
CA ALA A 22 23.83 -2.80 -23.57
C ALA A 22 22.73 -2.03 -22.82
N ALA A 23 22.32 -0.86 -23.32
CA ALA A 23 21.19 -0.11 -22.78
C ALA A 23 19.86 -0.88 -22.94
N ALA A 24 19.60 -1.45 -24.12
CA ALA A 24 18.43 -2.29 -24.36
C ALA A 24 18.44 -3.56 -23.48
N GLY A 25 19.61 -4.18 -23.26
CA GLY A 25 19.76 -5.30 -22.33
C GLY A 25 19.39 -4.91 -20.91
N ARG A 26 19.89 -3.76 -20.42
CA ARG A 26 19.56 -3.24 -19.09
C ARG A 26 18.05 -2.99 -18.94
N THR A 27 17.42 -2.31 -19.89
CA THR A 27 15.97 -2.04 -19.81
C THR A 27 15.13 -3.31 -19.81
N VAL A 28 15.51 -4.33 -20.58
CA VAL A 28 14.85 -5.64 -20.57
C VAL A 28 15.03 -6.34 -19.22
N THR A 29 16.24 -6.36 -18.67
CA THR A 29 16.50 -6.97 -17.35
C THR A 29 15.75 -6.25 -16.22
N GLU A 30 15.69 -4.93 -16.24
CA GLU A 30 14.92 -4.12 -15.28
C GLU A 30 13.43 -4.41 -15.39
N ARG A 31 12.89 -4.47 -16.63
CA ARG A 31 11.48 -4.78 -16.86
C ARG A 31 11.13 -6.19 -16.39
N TYR A 32 12.00 -7.15 -16.64
CA TYR A 32 11.82 -8.53 -16.17
C TYR A 32 11.89 -8.61 -14.63
N GLY A 33 12.85 -7.91 -14.01
CA GLY A 33 12.97 -7.79 -12.56
C GLY A 33 11.72 -7.18 -11.91
N ARG A 34 11.18 -6.10 -12.49
CA ARG A 34 9.92 -5.47 -12.03
C ARG A 34 8.73 -6.43 -12.15
N LYS A 35 8.60 -7.14 -13.26
CA LYS A 35 7.54 -8.16 -13.46
C LYS A 35 7.64 -9.28 -12.42
N ARG A 36 8.84 -9.81 -12.18
CA ARG A 36 9.08 -10.86 -11.18
C ARG A 36 8.75 -10.37 -9.77
N ARG A 37 9.18 -9.16 -9.40
CA ARG A 37 8.85 -8.55 -8.11
C ARG A 37 7.35 -8.37 -7.94
N ARG A 38 6.65 -7.88 -8.98
CA ARG A 38 5.19 -7.74 -8.96
C ARG A 38 4.48 -9.09 -8.79
N ALA A 39 4.92 -10.12 -9.52
CA ALA A 39 4.36 -11.47 -9.38
C ALA A 39 4.57 -12.04 -7.97
N ALA A 40 5.77 -11.85 -7.40
CA ALA A 40 6.05 -12.26 -6.03
C ALA A 40 5.18 -11.53 -4.99
N LEU A 41 4.96 -10.23 -5.17
CA LEU A 41 4.08 -9.44 -4.30
C LEU A 41 2.62 -9.91 -4.38
N VAL A 42 2.12 -10.23 -5.57
CA VAL A 42 0.76 -10.75 -5.76
C VAL A 42 0.59 -12.11 -5.08
N GLU A 43 1.56 -13.01 -5.21
CA GLU A 43 1.49 -14.32 -4.55
C GLU A 43 1.61 -14.20 -3.02
N GLN A 44 2.49 -13.33 -2.53
CA GLN A 44 2.59 -13.04 -1.10
C GLN A 44 1.27 -12.49 -0.56
N HIS A 45 0.62 -11.57 -1.29
CA HIS A 45 -0.69 -11.05 -0.92
C HIS A 45 -1.75 -12.15 -0.87
N ARG A 46 -1.78 -13.03 -1.87
CA ARG A 46 -2.71 -14.17 -1.92
C ARG A 46 -2.53 -15.10 -0.71
N LEU A 47 -1.30 -15.47 -0.40
CA LEU A 47 -0.99 -16.31 0.77
C LEU A 47 -1.35 -15.64 2.10
N HIS A 48 -1.10 -14.34 2.22
CA HIS A 48 -1.48 -13.58 3.41
C HIS A 48 -3.01 -13.54 3.59
N PHE A 49 -3.75 -13.30 2.50
CA PHE A 49 -5.20 -13.33 2.52
C PHE A 49 -5.74 -14.71 2.90
N ASP A 50 -5.18 -15.79 2.35
CA ASP A 50 -5.54 -17.17 2.71
C ASP A 50 -5.32 -17.45 4.21
N LEU A 51 -4.27 -16.89 4.82
CA LEU A 51 -4.02 -17.00 6.27
C LEU A 51 -5.03 -16.20 7.10
N LEU A 52 -5.39 -14.99 6.66
CA LEU A 52 -6.43 -14.19 7.32
C LEU A 52 -7.79 -14.87 7.27
N CYS A 53 -8.17 -15.48 6.13
CA CYS A 53 -9.41 -16.26 6.03
C CYS A 53 -9.44 -17.41 7.04
N LYS A 54 -8.36 -18.19 7.15
CA LYS A 54 -8.26 -19.27 8.15
C LYS A 54 -8.37 -18.74 9.58
N ALA A 55 -7.74 -17.61 9.88
CA ALA A 55 -7.84 -16.99 11.20
C ALA A 55 -9.26 -16.47 11.49
N MET A 56 -9.98 -15.96 10.49
CA MET A 56 -11.38 -15.54 10.67
C MET A 56 -12.32 -16.72 10.97
N ASP A 57 -12.03 -17.92 10.43
CA ASP A 57 -12.85 -19.12 10.62
C ASP A 57 -12.54 -19.86 11.94
N ASP A 58 -11.31 -19.78 12.44
CA ASP A 58 -10.85 -20.47 13.65
C ASP A 58 -10.33 -19.48 14.71
N PRO A 59 -11.07 -19.27 15.82
CA PRO A 59 -10.64 -18.40 16.92
C PRO A 59 -9.29 -18.80 17.55
N ALA A 60 -8.92 -20.09 17.52
CA ALA A 60 -7.63 -20.54 18.03
C ALA A 60 -6.47 -20.06 17.15
N LEU A 61 -6.69 -19.93 15.83
CA LEU A 61 -5.74 -19.33 14.92
C LEU A 61 -5.75 -17.80 15.00
N ALA A 62 -6.92 -17.19 15.20
CA ALA A 62 -7.06 -15.75 15.41
C ALA A 62 -6.23 -15.26 16.61
N ALA A 63 -6.15 -16.05 17.69
CA ALA A 63 -5.38 -15.72 18.88
C ALA A 63 -3.89 -15.43 18.62
N VAL A 64 -3.29 -15.99 17.56
CA VAL A 64 -1.89 -15.68 17.17
C VAL A 64 -1.75 -14.26 16.62
N LEU A 65 -2.84 -13.70 16.09
CA LEU A 65 -2.91 -12.36 15.53
C LEU A 65 -3.46 -11.34 16.55
N ASP A 66 -3.75 -11.77 17.79
CA ASP A 66 -4.14 -10.89 18.87
C ASP A 66 -2.92 -10.13 19.42
N THR A 67 -2.66 -8.98 18.83
CA THR A 67 -1.57 -8.08 19.23
C THR A 67 -2.12 -6.76 19.76
N TYR A 68 -3.39 -6.73 20.14
CA TYR A 68 -4.06 -5.52 20.60
C TYR A 68 -3.66 -5.23 22.05
N ASP A 69 -3.68 -3.94 22.41
CA ASP A 69 -3.33 -3.52 23.77
C ASP A 69 -4.44 -3.83 24.79
N ASP A 70 -5.68 -3.85 24.31
CA ASP A 70 -6.89 -4.10 25.09
C ASP A 70 -7.46 -5.48 24.76
N GLU A 71 -8.22 -6.06 25.69
CA GLU A 71 -8.95 -7.31 25.43
C GLU A 71 -10.03 -7.08 24.37
N VAL A 72 -9.87 -7.74 23.21
CA VAL A 72 -10.82 -7.66 22.09
C VAL A 72 -11.66 -8.94 22.04
N PRO A 73 -13.00 -8.86 22.15
CA PRO A 73 -13.86 -10.03 21.98
C PRO A 73 -13.66 -10.70 20.63
N ALA A 74 -13.76 -12.04 20.57
CA ALA A 74 -13.49 -12.82 19.35
C ALA A 74 -14.27 -12.35 18.11
N GLU A 75 -15.51 -11.88 18.28
CA GLU A 75 -16.29 -11.31 17.19
C GLU A 75 -15.68 -10.02 16.64
N ARG A 76 -15.26 -9.11 17.53
CA ARG A 76 -14.60 -7.85 17.17
C ARG A 76 -13.23 -8.12 16.54
N GLN A 77 -12.51 -9.13 17.03
CA GLN A 77 -11.25 -9.57 16.45
C GLN A 77 -11.42 -9.99 14.98
N ARG A 78 -12.47 -10.73 14.63
CA ARG A 78 -12.75 -11.06 13.22
C ARG A 78 -13.02 -9.83 12.37
N GLN A 79 -13.73 -8.84 12.91
CA GLN A 79 -13.96 -7.57 12.22
C GLN A 79 -12.65 -6.80 12.01
N TYR A 80 -11.73 -6.83 12.98
CA TYR A 80 -10.40 -6.22 12.86
C TYR A 80 -9.52 -6.93 11.84
N LEU A 81 -9.56 -8.27 11.78
CA LEU A 81 -8.87 -9.04 10.75
C LEU A 81 -9.41 -8.71 9.35
N PHE A 82 -10.73 -8.55 9.22
CA PHE A 82 -11.33 -8.12 7.96
C PHE A 82 -10.95 -6.67 7.60
N ALA A 83 -10.94 -5.75 8.56
CA ALA A 83 -10.47 -4.38 8.37
C ALA A 83 -9.00 -4.33 7.93
N ASN A 84 -8.14 -5.17 8.52
CA ASN A 84 -6.76 -5.34 8.09
C ASN A 84 -6.68 -5.84 6.63
N ALA A 85 -7.47 -6.86 6.27
CA ALA A 85 -7.50 -7.38 4.91
C ALA A 85 -7.89 -6.31 3.89
N LEU A 86 -8.90 -5.49 4.20
CA LEU A 86 -9.33 -4.37 3.35
C LEU A 86 -8.23 -3.33 3.15
N TYR A 87 -7.59 -2.90 4.24
CA TYR A 87 -6.50 -1.93 4.20
C TYR A 87 -5.28 -2.45 3.42
N VAL A 88 -4.84 -3.67 3.73
CA VAL A 88 -3.69 -4.32 3.09
C VAL A 88 -3.96 -4.49 1.59
N ASN A 89 -5.16 -4.90 1.19
CA ASN A 89 -5.54 -5.03 -0.21
C ASN A 89 -5.44 -3.70 -0.96
N ALA A 90 -5.96 -2.61 -0.39
CA ALA A 90 -5.86 -1.26 -0.98
C ALA A 90 -4.38 -0.82 -1.14
N LEU A 91 -3.57 -1.05 -0.10
CA LEU A 91 -2.14 -0.77 -0.12
C LEU A 91 -1.40 -1.59 -1.18
N TYR A 92 -1.74 -2.87 -1.37
CA TYR A 92 -1.15 -3.70 -2.41
C TYR A 92 -1.53 -3.22 -3.82
N PHE A 93 -2.78 -2.81 -4.05
CA PHE A 93 -3.17 -2.22 -5.33
C PHE A 93 -2.36 -0.96 -5.66
N HIS A 94 -2.11 -0.11 -4.67
CA HIS A 94 -1.23 1.04 -4.84
C HIS A 94 0.22 0.60 -5.18
N ARG A 95 0.80 -0.32 -4.40
CA ARG A 95 2.18 -0.80 -4.58
C ARG A 95 2.45 -1.48 -5.92
N ILE A 96 1.45 -2.13 -6.52
CA ILE A 96 1.58 -2.72 -7.86
C ILE A 96 1.29 -1.75 -9.01
N GLY A 97 0.95 -0.49 -8.68
CA GLY A 97 0.63 0.59 -9.60
C GLY A 97 -0.76 0.47 -10.24
N ALA A 98 -1.69 -0.25 -9.59
CA ALA A 98 -3.08 -0.32 -10.02
C ALA A 98 -3.91 0.86 -9.48
N LEU A 99 -3.46 1.50 -8.40
CA LEU A 99 -4.04 2.73 -7.85
C LEU A 99 -2.96 3.81 -7.69
N SER A 100 -3.25 5.04 -8.09
CA SER A 100 -2.48 6.22 -7.71
C SER A 100 -2.59 6.48 -6.20
N LEU A 101 -1.74 7.36 -5.66
CA LEU A 101 -1.83 7.72 -4.25
C LEU A 101 -3.15 8.46 -3.94
N ALA A 102 -3.64 9.30 -4.87
CA ALA A 102 -4.93 9.98 -4.74
C ALA A 102 -6.12 9.00 -4.78
N GLU A 103 -6.05 7.98 -5.63
CA GLU A 103 -7.08 6.92 -5.67
C GLU A 103 -7.05 6.08 -4.39
N LEU A 104 -5.86 5.74 -3.87
CA LEU A 104 -5.71 5.09 -2.57
C LEU A 104 -6.34 5.94 -1.47
N TYR A 105 -6.06 7.25 -1.44
CA TYR A 105 -6.62 8.20 -0.47
C TYR A 105 -8.15 8.16 -0.48
N GLY A 106 -8.78 8.24 -1.66
CA GLY A 106 -10.23 8.15 -1.78
C GLY A 106 -10.79 6.83 -1.25
N HIS A 107 -10.11 5.72 -1.54
CA HIS A 107 -10.51 4.38 -1.11
C HIS A 107 -10.46 4.22 0.41
N VAL A 108 -9.37 4.64 1.03
CA VAL A 108 -9.21 4.51 2.49
C VAL A 108 -10.05 5.53 3.26
N ARG A 109 -10.32 6.71 2.69
CA ARG A 109 -11.30 7.66 3.25
C ARG A 109 -12.69 7.04 3.39
N MET A 110 -13.12 6.24 2.40
CA MET A 110 -14.37 5.50 2.49
C MET A 110 -14.35 4.52 3.67
N MET A 111 -13.25 3.78 3.85
CA MET A 111 -13.10 2.85 4.99
C MET A 111 -13.21 3.57 6.33
N CYS A 112 -12.63 4.77 6.46
CA CYS A 112 -12.67 5.57 7.68
C CYS A 112 -14.10 6.00 8.08
N ARG A 113 -15.11 5.91 7.21
CA ARG A 113 -16.51 6.13 7.62
C ARG A 113 -16.99 5.07 8.61
N ASN A 114 -16.48 3.85 8.50
CA ASN A 114 -16.88 2.75 9.35
C ASN A 114 -16.21 2.86 10.74
N ALA A 115 -17.01 2.92 11.80
CA ALA A 115 -16.51 3.06 13.17
C ALA A 115 -15.59 1.90 13.58
N VAL A 116 -15.93 0.65 13.20
CA VAL A 116 -15.12 -0.53 13.50
C VAL A 116 -13.75 -0.46 12.83
N PHE A 117 -13.68 0.10 11.61
CA PHE A 117 -12.41 0.34 10.95
C PHE A 117 -11.56 1.38 11.70
N ARG A 118 -12.17 2.46 12.19
CA ARG A 118 -11.45 3.48 12.99
C ARG A 118 -10.96 2.92 14.32
N GLU A 119 -11.78 2.11 15.00
CA GLU A 119 -11.38 1.39 16.22
C GLU A 119 -10.19 0.45 15.96
N TYR A 120 -10.28 -0.38 14.90
CA TYR A 120 -9.19 -1.23 14.43
C TYR A 120 -7.90 -0.41 14.18
N TRP A 121 -8.05 0.73 13.51
CA TRP A 121 -6.94 1.59 13.19
C TRP A 121 -6.26 2.12 14.45
N GLN A 122 -7.00 2.48 15.49
CA GLN A 122 -6.44 2.87 16.78
C GLN A 122 -5.80 1.69 17.52
N ALA A 123 -6.49 0.55 17.58
CA ALA A 123 -6.02 -0.65 18.27
C ALA A 123 -4.68 -1.19 17.73
N THR A 124 -4.38 -0.93 16.46
CA THR A 124 -3.12 -1.35 15.80
C THR A 124 -2.07 -0.24 15.70
N ARG A 125 -2.26 0.89 16.38
CA ARG A 125 -1.36 2.06 16.27
C ARG A 125 0.10 1.72 16.56
N ARG A 126 0.38 0.93 17.61
CA ARG A 126 1.75 0.59 18.01
C ARG A 126 2.55 -0.13 16.92
N HIS A 127 1.88 -0.92 16.08
CA HIS A 127 2.51 -1.56 14.93
C HIS A 127 3.06 -0.52 13.95
N ARG A 128 2.30 0.54 13.71
CA ARG A 128 2.69 1.62 12.80
C ARG A 128 3.75 2.53 13.40
N ASP A 129 3.69 2.78 14.71
CA ASP A 129 4.69 3.57 15.43
C ASP A 129 6.08 2.91 15.40
N SER A 130 6.15 1.58 15.23
CA SER A 130 7.40 0.83 15.09
C SER A 130 8.07 0.98 13.71
N LEU A 131 7.36 1.52 12.71
CA LEU A 131 7.87 1.62 11.35
C LEU A 131 8.89 2.77 11.20
N PRO A 132 9.92 2.60 10.35
CA PRO A 132 10.81 3.71 10.02
C PRO A 132 10.03 4.89 9.44
N ALA A 133 10.26 6.10 9.97
CA ALA A 133 9.48 7.29 9.60
C ALA A 133 9.51 7.63 8.10
N TRP A 134 10.60 7.25 7.41
CA TRP A 134 10.82 7.44 5.97
C TRP A 134 10.19 6.35 5.11
N SER A 135 9.66 5.27 5.70
CA SER A 135 9.02 4.20 4.94
C SER A 135 7.71 4.70 4.31
N GLU A 136 7.39 4.17 3.13
CA GLU A 136 6.13 4.46 2.44
C GLU A 136 4.91 4.11 3.31
N GLU A 137 5.00 3.02 4.06
CA GLU A 137 3.94 2.59 4.96
C GLU A 137 3.74 3.54 6.13
N ALA A 138 4.81 4.10 6.72
CA ALA A 138 4.68 5.15 7.72
C ALA A 138 4.08 6.44 7.13
N ARG A 139 4.38 6.78 5.88
CA ARG A 139 3.77 7.94 5.19
C ARG A 139 2.26 7.73 4.98
N ILE A 140 1.87 6.56 4.48
CA ILE A 140 0.45 6.19 4.31
C ILE A 140 -0.26 6.09 5.67
N GLY A 141 0.43 5.57 6.69
CA GLY A 141 -0.07 5.51 8.06
C GLY A 141 -0.43 6.89 8.61
N ARG A 142 0.46 7.89 8.45
CA ARG A 142 0.18 9.27 8.87
C ARG A 142 -0.99 9.91 8.11
N MET A 143 -1.11 9.62 6.81
CA MET A 143 -2.23 10.05 5.98
C MET A 143 -3.55 9.46 6.51
N MET A 144 -3.55 8.18 6.86
CA MET A 144 -4.68 7.51 7.51
C MET A 144 -5.00 8.09 8.89
N ASP A 145 -3.99 8.36 9.72
CA ASP A 145 -4.18 8.98 11.04
C ASP A 145 -4.80 10.39 10.93
N ALA A 146 -4.50 11.14 9.87
CA ALA A 146 -5.17 12.40 9.58
C ALA A 146 -6.65 12.18 9.19
N LEU A 147 -6.91 11.28 8.24
CA LEU A 147 -8.27 10.94 7.81
C LEU A 147 -9.17 10.44 8.94
N VAL A 148 -8.64 9.61 9.84
CA VAL A 148 -9.39 9.11 11.00
C VAL A 148 -9.73 10.26 11.94
N ARG A 149 -8.78 11.15 12.23
CA ARG A 149 -9.04 12.35 13.07
C ARG A 149 -10.09 13.26 12.44
N ASP A 150 -9.99 13.52 11.15
CA ASP A 150 -10.93 14.39 10.44
C ASP A 150 -12.33 13.75 10.44
N MET A 151 -12.43 12.44 10.26
CA MET A 151 -13.70 11.69 10.34
C MET A 151 -14.27 11.67 11.76
N ASP A 152 -13.44 11.52 12.79
CA ASP A 152 -13.90 11.53 14.19
C ASP A 152 -14.43 12.92 14.57
N ALA A 153 -13.75 14.00 14.16
CA ALA A 153 -14.23 15.37 14.36
C ALA A 153 -15.57 15.61 13.66
N LEU A 154 -15.66 15.17 12.40
CA LEU A 154 -16.86 15.24 11.59
C LEU A 154 -18.06 14.52 12.24
N VAL A 155 -17.84 13.34 12.83
CA VAL A 155 -18.87 12.58 13.55
C VAL A 155 -19.24 13.25 14.87
N ALA A 156 -18.27 13.81 15.61
CA ALA A 156 -18.52 14.45 16.90
C ALA A 156 -19.31 15.77 16.79
N GLU A 157 -19.20 16.48 15.67
CA GLU A 157 -19.93 17.72 15.41
C GLU A 157 -21.44 17.49 15.10
N GLN A 158 -21.90 16.24 15.00
CA GLN A 158 -23.28 15.92 14.62
C GLN A 158 -23.95 14.90 15.53
N GLU A 159 -25.06 15.31 16.16
CA GLU A 159 -25.87 14.45 17.02
C GLU A 159 -26.87 13.55 16.27
N ASP A 160 -27.24 13.84 15.00
CA ASP A 160 -28.36 13.16 14.30
C ASP A 160 -28.18 13.00 12.77
N GLY A 161 -27.46 11.96 12.33
CA GLY A 161 -27.67 11.36 11.00
C GLY A 161 -26.64 11.67 9.91
N GLU A 162 -26.62 10.80 8.91
CA GLU A 162 -25.58 10.65 7.88
C GLU A 162 -25.15 11.96 7.21
N HIS A 163 -23.84 12.25 7.26
CA HIS A 163 -23.21 13.29 6.45
C HIS A 163 -23.50 13.06 4.96
N GLU A 164 -24.24 13.99 4.35
CA GLU A 164 -24.36 14.04 2.90
C GLU A 164 -22.96 14.23 2.27
N GLU A 165 -22.08 15.11 2.77
CA GLU A 165 -20.83 15.50 2.05
C GLU A 165 -19.49 14.99 2.64
N TRP A 166 -19.46 13.77 3.19
CA TRP A 166 -18.22 13.16 3.74
C TRP A 166 -17.06 13.01 2.72
N TRP A 167 -17.33 13.09 1.41
CA TRP A 167 -16.31 13.01 0.35
C TRP A 167 -15.43 14.26 0.22
N VAL A 168 -15.68 15.31 1.02
CA VAL A 168 -14.83 16.50 1.10
C VAL A 168 -13.84 16.41 2.27
N VAL A 169 -13.96 15.38 3.12
CA VAL A 169 -13.13 15.22 4.31
C VAL A 169 -11.68 14.96 3.93
N GLY A 170 -10.80 15.82 4.47
CA GLY A 170 -9.35 15.88 4.27
C GLY A 170 -8.91 16.23 2.85
N GLU A 171 -7.68 16.72 2.71
CA GLU A 171 -7.09 17.11 1.43
C GLU A 171 -6.29 15.95 0.80
N PRO A 172 -6.60 15.53 -0.45
CA PRO A 172 -5.82 14.49 -1.12
C PRO A 172 -4.37 14.97 -1.35
N PRO A 173 -3.38 14.08 -1.23
CA PRO A 173 -1.99 14.45 -1.47
C PRO A 173 -1.79 14.91 -2.92
N SER A 174 -0.97 15.94 -3.13
CA SER A 174 -0.57 16.37 -4.47
C SER A 174 0.24 15.29 -5.18
N GLU A 175 0.00 15.09 -6.47
CA GLU A 175 0.75 14.14 -7.32
C GLU A 175 2.22 14.53 -7.51
#